data_AF-A0A8T6QRA2-F1
#
_entry.id   AF-A0A8T6QRA2-F1
#
_cell.length_a   1.000
_cell.length_b   1.000
_cell.length_c   1.000
_cell.angle_alpha   90.00
_cell.angle_beta   90.00
_cell.angle_gamma   90.00
#
_symmetry.space_group_name_H-M   'P 1'
#
loop_
_entity.id
_entity.type
_entity.pdbx_description
1 polymer ?
#
loop_
_entity_poly.entity_id
_entity_poly.type
_entity_poly.pdbx_seq_one_letter_code
_entity_poly.pdbx_strand_id
1 'polypeptide(L)'
;MVADLPPSLDFRALSQKLPLRGNEAAAAIPKMGTLGAIAHTVSIQGLGAFPGEISASYLCVASPQTGGSNSNAKGAIVSGPVNPVFSFFTQAVDPSFVSQFRAAPWPSIHEAARTARVPVLMYHDILPEKEVFFDVTVEEFAAHLARIEEAGLTPISFDQLYDHLRMGAPLPPKPVLLTFDDGYVGHYTHVYPLLQQYQYPAVFSLFTGKLDGDVAGRSTVTWEQAKEMAADPLITIAAHSVMHPSDLRELDDAALQREVVESKQRLEAELGIPIRYFTYPEGKYDERVAAAVADAGYDAALTMSNDAEWFAGESDDLLSIGRFGQSQLERVIPEAWEGLGMEVVGPSTFDFYSPIRVVEQLETEAAPLALITGGRPATVHADSRYQLEEILARTNAIAAVDGAFFNLRYLDSNVMIGPVLSQATQTFVPGNPSENPLLDGRPLALISADEVKFIPFDHSEHNTLRGIQSEMSDVTDAFVGAAWLVRDGEPQSAASFGTLFDYDALRHRAFWGINNAGQPVIGVTKGRVDSVTLGELLHEVGFRDAMMVDSGASTSLTYQGESLVEYVPRPVPHMIALLPEAEAQGPCPLKFEDAPIIEASWTDTN
;
A
#
# COMPACT_ATOMS: atom_id res chain seq x y z
N MET A 1 -14.17 -7.56 -49.80
CA MET A 1 -14.13 -8.47 -50.96
C MET A 1 -13.79 -9.85 -50.44
N VAL A 2 -14.61 -10.81 -50.86
CA VAL A 2 -14.78 -12.17 -50.33
C VAL A 2 -13.57 -13.05 -50.62
N ALA A 3 -13.20 -13.91 -49.68
CA ALA A 3 -12.50 -15.17 -49.94
C ALA A 3 -12.97 -16.22 -48.92
N ASP A 4 -13.14 -17.44 -49.43
CA ASP A 4 -13.99 -18.51 -48.95
C ASP A 4 -13.45 -19.36 -47.79
N LEU A 5 -14.42 -19.91 -47.06
CA LEU A 5 -14.43 -21.07 -46.13
C LEU A 5 -14.21 -22.43 -46.88
N PRO A 6 -14.23 -23.66 -46.27
CA PRO A 6 -14.18 -24.16 -44.87
C PRO A 6 -13.30 -25.48 -44.73
N PRO A 7 -13.58 -26.50 -43.86
CA PRO A 7 -13.39 -26.56 -42.40
C PRO A 7 -12.68 -27.84 -41.84
N SER A 8 -12.49 -27.81 -40.51
CA SER A 8 -12.52 -28.92 -39.53
C SER A 8 -11.32 -29.88 -39.41
N LEU A 9 -10.82 -30.04 -38.17
CA LEU A 9 -10.20 -31.28 -37.69
C LEU A 9 -10.36 -31.43 -36.16
N ASP A 10 -10.95 -32.58 -35.83
CA ASP A 10 -11.31 -33.15 -34.53
C ASP A 10 -10.08 -33.72 -33.80
N PHE A 11 -10.01 -33.56 -32.47
CA PHE A 11 -8.95 -34.11 -31.63
C PHE A 11 -9.53 -35.15 -30.66
N ARG A 12 -9.39 -36.44 -31.02
CA ARG A 12 -9.40 -37.54 -30.05
C ARG A 12 -8.43 -38.67 -30.42
N ALA A 13 -7.70 -39.07 -29.37
CA ALA A 13 -7.05 -40.35 -29.11
C ALA A 13 -5.70 -40.64 -29.79
N LEU A 14 -4.67 -40.97 -28.99
CA LEU A 14 -4.35 -42.38 -28.74
C LEU A 14 -3.26 -42.61 -27.68
N SER A 15 -3.55 -43.59 -26.83
CA SER A 15 -2.69 -44.21 -25.82
C SER A 15 -1.84 -45.36 -26.39
N GLN A 16 -0.83 -45.76 -25.60
CA GLN A 16 -0.19 -47.10 -25.51
C GLN A 16 0.81 -47.44 -26.66
N LYS A 17 2.05 -47.91 -26.45
CA LYS A 17 2.53 -49.05 -25.63
C LYS A 17 4.07 -49.25 -25.80
N LEU A 18 4.70 -49.73 -24.72
CA LEU A 18 5.96 -50.49 -24.49
C LEU A 18 6.41 -51.52 -25.58
N PRO A 19 7.52 -52.32 -25.42
CA PRO A 19 8.72 -52.29 -24.51
C PRO A 19 10.06 -52.67 -25.23
N LEU A 20 11.17 -52.86 -24.48
CA LEU A 20 12.12 -54.03 -24.52
C LEU A 20 13.27 -53.82 -23.48
N ARG A 21 13.36 -54.65 -22.40
CA ARG A 21 14.31 -55.77 -22.10
C ARG A 21 15.82 -55.39 -22.01
N GLY A 22 16.64 -55.84 -21.05
CA GLY A 22 16.55 -56.89 -20.00
C GLY A 22 17.65 -56.73 -18.91
N ASN A 23 17.45 -57.31 -17.71
CA ASN A 23 18.12 -58.50 -17.12
C ASN A 23 19.60 -58.27 -16.71
N GLU A 24 20.12 -58.60 -15.51
CA GLU A 24 19.98 -59.82 -14.68
C GLU A 24 20.18 -59.58 -13.15
N ALA A 25 19.69 -60.57 -12.37
CA ALA A 25 19.80 -60.80 -10.92
C ALA A 25 21.21 -61.31 -10.49
N ALA A 26 21.61 -61.63 -9.25
CA ALA A 26 20.99 -62.10 -8.00
C ALA A 26 22.07 -61.99 -6.85
N ALA A 27 21.76 -61.66 -5.59
CA ALA A 27 21.44 -62.54 -4.43
C ALA A 27 22.50 -62.62 -3.31
N ALA A 28 21.98 -62.64 -2.07
CA ALA A 28 22.44 -63.32 -0.84
C ALA A 28 23.24 -62.56 0.26
N ILE A 29 22.71 -62.71 1.48
CA ILE A 29 23.16 -62.29 2.83
C ILE A 29 23.82 -63.53 3.52
N PRO A 30 24.79 -63.41 4.46
CA PRO A 30 24.46 -63.55 5.90
C PRO A 30 25.32 -62.76 6.95
N LYS A 31 24.60 -62.26 7.96
CA LYS A 31 24.82 -62.02 9.43
C LYS A 31 26.20 -62.00 10.15
N MET A 32 26.27 -61.00 11.06
CA MET A 32 26.65 -60.96 12.50
C MET A 32 28.12 -60.87 12.99
N GLY A 33 28.37 -59.88 13.86
CA GLY A 33 29.46 -59.84 14.85
C GLY A 33 29.46 -58.53 15.68
N THR A 34 29.39 -58.64 17.01
CA THR A 34 29.12 -57.60 18.04
C THR A 34 30.40 -57.17 18.79
N LEU A 35 30.27 -56.14 19.67
CA LEU A 35 31.16 -55.64 20.77
C LEU A 35 31.98 -54.39 20.41
N GLY A 36 32.13 -53.36 21.26
CA GLY A 36 31.74 -53.12 22.64
C GLY A 36 32.25 -51.72 23.07
N ALA A 37 31.59 -51.12 24.06
CA ALA A 37 31.90 -49.80 24.62
C ALA A 37 33.12 -49.83 25.56
N ILE A 38 33.97 -48.79 25.56
CA ILE A 38 34.79 -48.40 26.72
C ILE A 38 34.99 -46.87 26.72
N ALA A 39 34.62 -46.23 27.83
CA ALA A 39 35.02 -44.89 28.21
C ALA A 39 36.36 -44.94 28.96
N HIS A 40 37.27 -44.01 28.69
CA HIS A 40 38.32 -43.64 29.64
C HIS A 40 38.75 -42.18 29.47
N THR A 41 38.62 -41.46 30.57
CA THR A 41 39.20 -40.16 30.91
C THR A 41 40.71 -40.29 31.12
N VAL A 42 41.52 -39.40 30.56
CA VAL A 42 42.85 -39.02 31.09
C VAL A 42 43.07 -37.51 30.87
N SER A 43 43.48 -36.85 31.95
CA SER A 43 43.84 -35.44 32.11
C SER A 43 45.36 -35.28 32.11
N ILE A 44 45.91 -34.23 31.46
CA ILE A 44 47.13 -33.45 31.82
C ILE A 44 47.03 -32.10 31.06
N GLN A 45 46.66 -30.95 31.66
CA GLN A 45 47.42 -29.95 32.44
C GLN A 45 48.62 -29.24 31.75
N GLY A 46 48.50 -27.89 31.69
CA GLY A 46 49.58 -26.90 31.49
C GLY A 46 49.55 -26.25 30.10
N LEU A 47 49.50 -24.93 29.86
CA LEU A 47 49.81 -23.72 30.62
C LEU A 47 49.19 -22.52 29.86
N GLY A 48 48.84 -21.44 30.56
CA GLY A 48 48.78 -20.09 29.98
C GLY A 48 47.41 -19.42 30.02
N ALA A 49 47.26 -18.44 30.92
CA ALA A 49 46.11 -17.53 31.01
C ALA A 49 46.34 -16.26 30.16
N PHE A 50 45.27 -15.76 29.51
CA PHE A 50 44.77 -14.36 29.39
C PHE A 50 43.85 -14.22 28.15
N PRO A 51 42.93 -13.23 28.11
CA PRO A 51 41.59 -13.39 27.56
C PRO A 51 41.57 -13.12 26.05
N GLY A 52 41.05 -14.08 25.29
CA GLY A 52 40.85 -13.94 23.85
C GLY A 52 39.52 -13.29 23.55
N GLU A 53 39.60 -12.18 22.82
CA GLU A 53 38.55 -11.39 22.20
C GLU A 53 37.44 -12.24 21.56
N ILE A 54 36.19 -11.86 21.80
CA ILE A 54 35.06 -12.27 20.96
C ILE A 54 35.17 -11.46 19.67
N SER A 55 35.82 -12.05 18.66
CA SER A 55 35.81 -11.52 17.30
C SER A 55 34.53 -11.98 16.60
N ALA A 56 33.57 -11.06 16.44
CA ALA A 56 32.49 -11.19 15.47
C ALA A 56 33.02 -10.69 14.12
N SER A 57 33.34 -11.61 13.20
CA SER A 57 33.72 -11.26 11.84
C SER A 57 33.01 -12.16 10.82
N TYR A 58 32.18 -11.50 10.01
CA TYR A 58 31.83 -11.80 8.62
C TYR A 58 31.06 -13.09 8.29
N LEU A 59 29.76 -12.93 8.00
CA LEU A 59 28.97 -13.82 7.13
C LEU A 59 28.23 -12.96 6.10
N CYS A 60 28.79 -12.83 4.90
CA CYS A 60 28.11 -12.39 3.68
C CYS A 60 29.00 -12.74 2.47
N VAL A 61 28.76 -13.90 1.83
CA VAL A 61 28.70 -14.16 0.36
C VAL A 61 28.09 -15.58 0.18
N ALA A 62 27.11 -15.71 -0.72
CA ALA A 62 26.19 -16.84 -1.00
C ALA A 62 26.85 -18.09 -1.69
N SER A 63 26.24 -19.24 -2.05
CA SER A 63 24.91 -19.71 -2.57
C SER A 63 24.99 -21.28 -2.72
N PRO A 64 24.11 -22.09 -3.39
CA PRO A 64 22.64 -22.13 -3.62
C PRO A 64 21.94 -23.46 -3.16
N GLN A 65 20.59 -23.45 -3.10
CA GLN A 65 19.58 -24.53 -3.18
C GLN A 65 19.97 -26.02 -2.92
N THR A 66 19.29 -26.70 -1.98
CA THR A 66 18.60 -27.99 -2.24
C THR A 66 17.58 -28.30 -1.14
N GLY A 67 16.41 -28.81 -1.57
CA GLY A 67 15.24 -29.03 -0.73
C GLY A 67 15.31 -30.21 0.24
N GLY A 68 14.24 -30.35 1.02
CA GLY A 68 13.98 -31.53 1.84
C GLY A 68 13.05 -31.24 3.00
N SER A 69 11.77 -31.56 2.84
CA SER A 69 10.82 -31.68 3.94
C SER A 69 11.34 -32.66 5.01
N ASN A 70 11.14 -32.37 6.29
CA ASN A 70 10.41 -33.31 7.14
C ASN A 70 9.92 -32.77 8.48
N SER A 71 8.83 -33.41 8.87
CA SER A 71 7.89 -33.22 9.97
C SER A 71 8.38 -33.56 11.40
N ASN A 72 7.58 -33.06 12.37
CA ASN A 72 7.20 -33.63 13.68
C ASN A 72 8.16 -33.61 14.88
N ALA A 73 7.76 -32.90 15.94
CA ALA A 73 7.55 -33.40 17.32
C ALA A 73 6.89 -32.31 18.21
N LYS A 74 5.60 -32.46 18.56
CA LYS A 74 5.06 -32.92 19.86
C LYS A 74 5.42 -32.05 21.08
N GLY A 75 4.36 -31.48 21.67
CA GLY A 75 4.41 -30.54 22.78
C GLY A 75 4.62 -31.13 24.18
N ALA A 76 4.63 -30.23 25.15
CA ALA A 76 4.50 -30.51 26.57
C ALA A 76 3.72 -29.38 27.24
N ILE A 77 2.55 -29.74 27.77
CA ILE A 77 1.74 -28.97 28.70
C ILE A 77 2.35 -29.18 30.09
N VAL A 78 2.64 -28.10 30.83
CA VAL A 78 2.88 -28.17 32.28
C VAL A 78 1.92 -27.21 32.97
N SER A 79 1.10 -27.80 33.84
CA SER A 79 0.19 -27.14 34.77
C SER A 79 0.82 -27.09 36.16
N GLY A 80 0.64 -25.96 36.87
CA GLY A 80 1.05 -25.77 38.26
C GLY A 80 0.70 -24.35 38.76
N PRO A 81 0.45 -24.13 40.06
CA PRO A 81 -0.80 -23.55 40.55
C PRO A 81 -0.79 -22.05 40.89
N VAL A 82 -2.01 -21.56 41.12
CA VAL A 82 -2.51 -20.18 41.18
C VAL A 82 -2.37 -19.51 42.56
N ASN A 83 -2.28 -18.17 42.50
CA ASN A 83 -2.77 -17.11 43.43
C ASN A 83 -1.88 -16.57 44.57
N PRO A 84 -2.12 -15.32 45.04
CA PRO A 84 -2.78 -14.16 44.41
C PRO A 84 -2.03 -12.82 44.67
N VAL A 85 -2.61 -11.73 44.16
CA VAL A 85 -2.46 -10.29 44.54
C VAL A 85 -2.08 -9.47 43.30
N PHE A 86 -3.09 -9.15 42.49
CA PHE A 86 -3.04 -7.94 41.68
C PHE A 86 -4.17 -7.02 42.14
N SER A 87 -3.73 -5.95 42.79
CA SER A 87 -4.48 -4.76 43.09
C SER A 87 -4.86 -4.07 41.79
N PHE A 88 -6.06 -3.53 41.79
CA PHE A 88 -6.75 -2.86 40.69
C PHE A 88 -6.02 -1.62 40.14
N PHE A 89 -6.21 -1.42 38.83
CA PHE A 89 -6.15 -0.17 38.03
C PHE A 89 -4.82 0.61 37.94
N THR A 90 -4.00 0.22 36.96
CA THR A 90 -3.44 1.12 35.93
C THR A 90 -3.03 0.25 34.74
N GLN A 91 -4.01 -0.24 33.96
CA GLN A 91 -3.69 -0.62 32.59
C GLN A 91 -3.64 0.69 31.79
N ALA A 92 -2.44 0.99 31.30
CA ALA A 92 -2.26 1.83 30.15
C ALA A 92 -3.24 1.38 29.08
N VAL A 93 -4.01 2.33 28.57
CA VAL A 93 -4.81 2.13 27.36
C VAL A 93 -3.83 1.67 26.28
N ASP A 94 -4.13 0.54 25.66
CA ASP A 94 -3.37 0.02 24.52
C ASP A 94 -3.28 1.12 23.43
N PRO A 95 -2.10 1.44 22.88
CA PRO A 95 -1.98 2.42 21.79
C PRO A 95 -2.87 2.11 20.58
N SER A 96 -3.20 0.83 20.33
CA SER A 96 -4.16 0.41 19.30
C SER A 96 -5.63 0.80 19.61
N PHE A 97 -5.92 1.10 20.88
CA PHE A 97 -7.23 1.57 21.33
C PHE A 97 -7.36 3.10 21.25
N VAL A 98 -6.26 3.85 21.06
CA VAL A 98 -6.25 5.32 20.95
C VAL A 98 -6.27 5.77 19.48
N SER A 99 -5.73 4.99 18.53
CA SER A 99 -5.83 5.27 17.09
C SER A 99 -7.24 5.05 16.51
N GLN A 100 -8.08 4.26 17.16
CA GLN A 100 -9.53 4.17 16.89
C GLN A 100 -10.29 5.49 17.16
N PHE A 101 -9.64 6.53 17.71
CA PHE A 101 -10.28 7.79 18.14
C PHE A 101 -9.85 9.04 17.38
N ARG A 102 -9.79 9.02 16.05
CA ARG A 102 -10.21 10.19 15.24
C ARG A 102 -10.97 9.76 13.99
N ALA A 103 -12.03 8.97 14.17
CA ALA A 103 -13.09 8.92 13.16
C ALA A 103 -13.44 10.35 12.74
N ALA A 104 -13.55 10.59 11.44
CA ALA A 104 -13.97 11.90 10.95
C ALA A 104 -15.32 12.26 11.60
N PRO A 105 -15.53 13.54 12.00
CA PRO A 105 -16.82 13.96 12.53
C PRO A 105 -17.90 13.60 11.52
N TRP A 106 -18.78 12.68 11.86
CA TRP A 106 -19.82 12.24 10.93
C TRP A 106 -20.71 13.44 10.57
N PRO A 107 -21.07 13.65 9.28
CA PRO A 107 -20.88 12.73 8.15
C PRO A 107 -19.58 12.91 7.34
N SER A 108 -18.62 13.73 7.75
CA SER A 108 -17.40 14.00 6.99
C SER A 108 -16.58 12.73 6.68
N ILE A 109 -15.91 12.74 5.53
CA ILE A 109 -14.94 11.71 5.13
C ILE A 109 -13.58 11.98 5.78
N HIS A 110 -12.91 10.92 6.21
CA HIS A 110 -11.58 10.95 6.78
C HIS A 110 -10.53 11.36 5.74
N GLU A 111 -9.62 12.27 6.11
CA GLU A 111 -8.56 12.80 5.23
C GLU A 111 -7.79 11.70 4.48
N ALA A 112 -7.34 10.67 5.19
CA ALA A 112 -6.61 9.55 4.57
C ALA A 112 -7.45 8.78 3.54
N ALA A 113 -8.77 8.71 3.72
CA ALA A 113 -9.68 8.03 2.80
C ALA A 113 -9.91 8.80 1.51
N ARG A 114 -9.65 10.12 1.49
CA ARG A 114 -9.71 10.94 0.28
C ARG A 114 -8.61 10.61 -0.73
N THR A 115 -7.55 9.93 -0.29
CA THR A 115 -6.46 9.47 -1.19
C THR A 115 -6.82 8.21 -1.98
N ALA A 116 -7.86 7.48 -1.57
CA ALA A 116 -8.29 6.27 -2.26
C ALA A 116 -9.25 6.61 -3.40
N ARG A 117 -9.13 5.86 -4.49
CA ARG A 117 -10.00 5.96 -5.66
C ARG A 117 -10.81 4.68 -5.77
N VAL A 118 -11.88 4.61 -4.98
CA VAL A 118 -12.79 3.46 -4.95
C VAL A 118 -13.97 3.67 -5.90
N PRO A 119 -14.04 2.98 -7.05
CA PRO A 119 -15.24 3.01 -7.88
C PRO A 119 -16.41 2.30 -7.21
N VAL A 120 -17.57 2.94 -7.21
CA VAL A 120 -18.85 2.34 -6.84
C VAL A 120 -19.68 2.17 -8.11
N LEU A 121 -19.82 0.95 -8.59
CA LEU A 121 -20.53 0.64 -9.84
C LEU A 121 -22.01 0.47 -9.58
N MET A 122 -22.83 1.20 -10.34
CA MET A 122 -24.28 1.18 -10.26
C MET A 122 -24.87 0.37 -11.42
N TYR A 123 -25.58 -0.70 -11.06
CA TYR A 123 -26.40 -1.53 -11.92
C TYR A 123 -27.88 -1.35 -11.57
N HIS A 124 -28.74 -1.52 -12.56
CA HIS A 124 -30.19 -1.64 -12.36
C HIS A 124 -30.58 -3.09 -12.60
N ASP A 125 -31.30 -3.39 -13.69
CA ASP A 125 -31.76 -4.75 -13.98
C ASP A 125 -30.75 -5.54 -14.81
N ILE A 126 -30.65 -6.84 -14.51
CA ILE A 126 -29.84 -7.82 -15.23
C ILE A 126 -30.76 -8.91 -15.76
N LEU A 127 -30.86 -9.03 -17.08
CA LEU A 127 -31.86 -9.87 -17.74
C LEU A 127 -31.37 -10.40 -19.09
N PRO A 128 -31.96 -11.48 -19.65
CA PRO A 128 -31.48 -12.06 -20.91
C PRO A 128 -31.54 -11.11 -22.11
N GLU A 129 -32.53 -10.22 -22.15
CA GLU A 129 -32.71 -9.24 -23.23
C GLU A 129 -33.01 -7.87 -22.62
N LYS A 130 -32.27 -6.84 -23.05
CA LYS A 130 -32.46 -5.48 -22.56
C LYS A 130 -33.84 -4.95 -22.93
N GLU A 131 -34.51 -4.32 -21.97
CA GLU A 131 -35.76 -3.61 -22.20
C GLU A 131 -35.53 -2.09 -22.30
N VAL A 132 -34.49 -1.55 -21.63
CA VAL A 132 -34.04 -0.15 -21.71
C VAL A 132 -32.52 -0.05 -21.85
N PHE A 133 -32.01 1.14 -22.19
CA PHE A 133 -30.60 1.33 -22.58
C PHE A 133 -29.59 1.07 -21.47
N PHE A 134 -30.00 1.23 -20.21
CA PHE A 134 -29.16 1.02 -19.02
C PHE A 134 -29.29 -0.37 -18.41
N ASP A 135 -30.13 -1.24 -18.98
CA ASP A 135 -30.14 -2.66 -18.64
C ASP A 135 -28.83 -3.32 -19.10
N VAL A 136 -28.42 -4.37 -18.40
CA VAL A 136 -27.24 -5.18 -18.75
C VAL A 136 -27.69 -6.62 -18.97
N THR A 137 -27.17 -7.28 -19.99
CA THR A 137 -27.51 -8.69 -20.21
C THR A 137 -26.79 -9.59 -19.23
N VAL A 138 -27.30 -10.81 -19.02
CA VAL A 138 -26.60 -11.81 -18.20
C VAL A 138 -25.19 -12.09 -18.75
N GLU A 139 -25.01 -12.14 -20.08
CA GLU A 139 -23.67 -12.31 -20.66
C GLU A 139 -22.76 -11.10 -20.44
N GLU A 140 -23.29 -9.88 -20.58
CA GLU A 140 -22.52 -8.66 -20.34
C GLU A 140 -22.09 -8.56 -18.87
N PHE A 141 -22.98 -8.86 -17.93
CA PHE A 141 -22.65 -8.85 -16.50
C PHE A 141 -21.59 -9.91 -16.16
N ALA A 142 -21.71 -11.13 -16.70
CA ALA A 142 -20.68 -12.14 -16.54
C ALA A 142 -19.32 -11.69 -17.11
N ALA A 143 -19.33 -10.97 -18.25
CA ALA A 143 -18.12 -10.38 -18.81
C ALA A 143 -17.54 -9.28 -17.90
N HIS A 144 -18.36 -8.46 -17.24
CA HIS A 144 -17.89 -7.47 -16.27
C HIS A 144 -17.22 -8.14 -15.06
N LEU A 145 -17.79 -9.23 -14.52
CA LEU A 145 -17.18 -9.97 -13.42
C LEU A 145 -15.83 -10.58 -13.81
N ALA A 146 -15.76 -11.21 -14.99
CA ALA A 146 -14.51 -11.73 -15.53
C ALA A 146 -13.47 -10.61 -15.75
N ARG A 147 -13.92 -9.43 -16.17
CA ARG A 147 -13.05 -8.27 -16.37
C ARG A 147 -12.51 -7.71 -15.06
N ILE A 148 -13.34 -7.64 -14.02
CA ILE A 148 -12.93 -7.26 -12.65
C ILE A 148 -11.84 -8.21 -12.15
N GLU A 149 -12.04 -9.52 -12.32
CA GLU A 149 -11.05 -10.55 -11.95
C GLU A 149 -9.73 -10.40 -12.73
N GLU A 150 -9.81 -10.29 -14.07
CA GLU A 150 -8.65 -10.16 -14.95
C GLU A 150 -7.82 -8.91 -14.64
N ALA A 151 -8.48 -7.79 -14.36
CA ALA A 151 -7.83 -6.52 -14.03
C ALA A 151 -7.31 -6.46 -12.59
N GLY A 152 -7.56 -7.49 -11.77
CA GLY A 152 -7.12 -7.56 -10.38
C GLY A 152 -7.86 -6.59 -9.45
N LEU A 153 -9.09 -6.20 -9.79
CA LEU A 153 -9.94 -5.44 -8.87
C LEU A 153 -10.45 -6.36 -7.75
N THR A 154 -10.58 -5.82 -6.54
CA THR A 154 -11.09 -6.54 -5.38
C THR A 154 -12.46 -6.02 -4.98
N PRO A 155 -13.56 -6.76 -5.24
CA PRO A 155 -14.87 -6.39 -4.74
C PRO A 155 -14.91 -6.33 -3.21
N ILE A 156 -15.41 -5.21 -2.67
CA ILE A 156 -15.52 -4.96 -1.22
C ILE A 156 -16.98 -4.82 -0.78
N SER A 157 -17.24 -5.07 0.51
CA SER A 157 -18.53 -4.80 1.13
C SER A 157 -18.73 -3.30 1.37
N PHE A 158 -19.98 -2.86 1.53
CA PHE A 158 -20.25 -1.47 1.89
C PHE A 158 -19.73 -1.15 3.30
N ASP A 159 -19.76 -2.11 4.23
CA ASP A 159 -19.16 -1.93 5.56
C ASP A 159 -17.66 -1.62 5.48
N GLN A 160 -16.90 -2.30 4.61
CA GLN A 160 -15.48 -1.99 4.40
C GLN A 160 -15.28 -0.60 3.80
N LEU A 161 -16.10 -0.20 2.81
CA LEU A 161 -16.03 1.14 2.25
C LEU A 161 -16.38 2.20 3.32
N TYR A 162 -17.41 1.95 4.11
CA TYR A 162 -17.83 2.84 5.19
C TYR A 162 -16.74 3.02 6.24
N ASP A 163 -16.15 1.93 6.71
CA ASP A 163 -15.07 1.95 7.69
C ASP A 163 -13.84 2.67 7.15
N HIS A 164 -13.52 2.49 5.87
CA HIS A 164 -12.49 3.26 5.18
C HIS A 164 -12.82 4.75 5.16
N LEU A 165 -13.98 5.14 4.65
CA LEU A 165 -14.35 6.55 4.52
C LEU A 165 -14.49 7.25 5.88
N ARG A 166 -14.98 6.56 6.92
CA ARG A 166 -15.19 7.14 8.25
C ARG A 166 -13.95 7.15 9.12
N MET A 167 -13.16 6.08 9.07
CA MET A 167 -12.06 5.82 10.02
C MET A 167 -10.68 5.76 9.37
N GLY A 168 -10.60 5.84 8.04
CA GLY A 168 -9.35 5.61 7.32
C GLY A 168 -8.91 4.14 7.33
N ALA A 169 -9.82 3.20 7.60
CA ALA A 169 -9.47 1.78 7.63
C ALA A 169 -8.87 1.32 6.29
N PRO A 170 -7.80 0.51 6.28
CA PRO A 170 -7.16 0.09 5.04
C PRO A 170 -8.10 -0.75 4.16
N LEU A 171 -7.99 -0.56 2.84
CA LEU A 171 -8.72 -1.33 1.83
C LEU A 171 -7.81 -2.39 1.18
N PRO A 172 -8.38 -3.49 0.65
CA PRO A 172 -7.62 -4.41 -0.19
C PRO A 172 -7.23 -3.73 -1.52
N PRO A 173 -6.22 -4.26 -2.23
CA PRO A 173 -5.76 -3.67 -3.49
C PRO A 173 -6.86 -3.50 -4.55
N LYS A 174 -6.84 -2.37 -5.25
CA LYS A 174 -7.79 -2.01 -6.33
C LYS A 174 -9.26 -2.29 -5.95
N PRO A 175 -9.78 -1.67 -4.88
CA PRO A 175 -11.12 -1.98 -4.37
C PRO A 175 -12.22 -1.53 -5.34
N VAL A 176 -13.35 -2.25 -5.38
CA VAL A 176 -14.55 -1.84 -6.12
C VAL A 176 -15.81 -2.23 -5.34
N LEU A 177 -16.83 -1.37 -5.31
CA LEU A 177 -18.12 -1.69 -4.71
C LEU A 177 -19.15 -1.94 -5.82
N LEU A 178 -19.86 -3.05 -5.76
CA LEU A 178 -20.93 -3.41 -6.70
C LEU A 178 -22.29 -3.07 -6.07
N THR A 179 -23.11 -2.28 -6.76
CA THR A 179 -24.42 -1.85 -6.26
C THR A 179 -25.52 -2.10 -7.29
N PHE A 180 -26.68 -2.55 -6.83
CA PHE A 180 -27.82 -2.92 -7.64
C PHE A 180 -29.08 -2.26 -7.10
N ASP A 181 -29.69 -1.37 -7.89
CA ASP A 181 -30.84 -0.56 -7.47
C ASP A 181 -32.17 -1.16 -7.94
N ASP A 182 -33.25 -0.80 -7.23
CA ASP A 182 -34.67 -1.11 -7.47
C ASP A 182 -35.19 -2.49 -7.05
N GLY A 183 -34.33 -3.46 -6.73
CA GLY A 183 -34.76 -4.79 -6.32
C GLY A 183 -35.48 -5.60 -7.42
N TYR A 184 -35.03 -5.51 -8.68
CA TYR A 184 -35.59 -6.31 -9.78
C TYR A 184 -35.40 -7.81 -9.55
N VAL A 185 -36.29 -8.64 -10.09
CA VAL A 185 -36.20 -10.11 -9.94
C VAL A 185 -34.88 -10.68 -10.49
N GLY A 186 -34.29 -10.02 -11.51
CA GLY A 186 -33.00 -10.38 -12.10
C GLY A 186 -31.84 -10.36 -11.10
N HIS A 187 -31.95 -9.54 -10.05
CA HIS A 187 -31.00 -9.51 -8.93
C HIS A 187 -30.90 -10.87 -8.25
N TYR A 188 -32.03 -11.51 -7.95
CA TYR A 188 -32.04 -12.82 -7.31
C TYR A 188 -31.77 -13.95 -8.32
N THR A 189 -32.33 -13.88 -9.52
CA THR A 189 -32.26 -15.01 -10.47
C THR A 189 -30.95 -15.08 -11.26
N HIS A 190 -30.26 -13.96 -11.45
CA HIS A 190 -29.06 -13.87 -12.29
C HIS A 190 -27.85 -13.34 -11.54
N VAL A 191 -27.99 -12.25 -10.77
CA VAL A 191 -26.86 -11.61 -10.09
C VAL A 191 -26.39 -12.42 -8.90
N TYR A 192 -27.29 -12.71 -7.95
CA TYR A 192 -26.96 -13.35 -6.68
C TYR A 192 -26.19 -14.68 -6.85
N PRO A 193 -26.60 -15.62 -7.73
CA PRO A 193 -25.84 -16.85 -7.95
C PRO A 193 -24.43 -16.62 -8.51
N LEU A 194 -24.25 -15.60 -9.36
CA LEU A 194 -22.93 -15.25 -9.89
C LEU A 194 -22.05 -14.63 -8.81
N LEU A 195 -22.59 -13.72 -7.98
CA LEU A 195 -21.83 -13.17 -6.84
C LEU A 195 -21.35 -14.27 -5.90
N GLN A 196 -22.20 -15.27 -5.62
CA GLN A 196 -21.79 -16.44 -4.84
C GLN A 196 -20.70 -17.27 -5.52
N GLN A 197 -20.78 -17.47 -6.83
CA GLN A 197 -19.76 -18.19 -7.59
C GLN A 197 -18.40 -17.49 -7.53
N TYR A 198 -18.38 -16.16 -7.62
CA TYR A 198 -17.17 -15.35 -7.58
C TYR A 198 -16.71 -14.97 -6.16
N GLN A 199 -17.56 -15.21 -5.14
CA GLN A 199 -17.37 -14.73 -3.76
C GLN A 199 -17.23 -13.20 -3.68
N TYR A 200 -18.04 -12.49 -4.47
CA TYR A 200 -18.02 -11.03 -4.54
C TYR A 200 -19.11 -10.42 -3.65
N PRO A 201 -18.74 -9.54 -2.71
CA PRO A 201 -19.74 -8.77 -1.98
C PRO A 201 -20.44 -7.74 -2.87
N ALA A 202 -21.68 -7.41 -2.52
CA ALA A 202 -22.48 -6.40 -3.23
C ALA A 202 -23.57 -5.78 -2.35
N VAL A 203 -24.12 -4.66 -2.84
CA VAL A 203 -25.24 -3.94 -2.22
C VAL A 203 -26.49 -4.08 -3.10
N PHE A 204 -27.62 -4.45 -2.50
CA PHE A 204 -28.93 -4.35 -3.13
C PHE A 204 -29.75 -3.25 -2.45
N SER A 205 -30.09 -2.20 -3.21
CA SER A 205 -30.93 -1.10 -2.75
C SER A 205 -32.40 -1.45 -3.03
N LEU A 206 -33.19 -1.70 -1.99
CA LEU A 206 -34.58 -2.15 -2.10
C LEU A 206 -35.55 -1.04 -1.71
N PHE A 207 -36.57 -0.77 -2.54
CA PHE A 207 -37.68 0.11 -2.16
C PHE A 207 -38.93 -0.70 -1.85
N THR A 208 -39.47 -0.51 -0.65
CA THR A 208 -40.33 -1.51 -0.01
C THR A 208 -41.71 -1.63 -0.64
N GLY A 209 -42.27 -0.54 -1.15
CA GLY A 209 -43.56 -0.54 -1.85
C GLY A 209 -43.54 -1.40 -3.11
N LYS A 210 -42.36 -1.63 -3.72
CA LYS A 210 -42.24 -2.58 -4.83
C LYS A 210 -42.43 -4.02 -4.38
N LEU A 211 -41.74 -4.41 -3.32
CA LEU A 211 -41.78 -5.75 -2.74
C LEU A 211 -43.17 -6.05 -2.14
N ASP A 212 -43.85 -5.03 -1.61
CA ASP A 212 -45.22 -5.12 -1.09
C ASP A 212 -46.28 -5.18 -2.22
N GLY A 213 -45.89 -4.90 -3.47
CA GLY A 213 -46.78 -4.93 -4.64
C GLY A 213 -47.60 -3.66 -4.86
N ASP A 214 -47.27 -2.58 -4.15
CA ASP A 214 -47.93 -1.27 -4.25
C ASP A 214 -47.52 -0.52 -5.53
N VAL A 215 -46.34 -0.83 -6.07
CA VAL A 215 -45.79 -0.20 -7.28
C VAL A 215 -45.79 -1.18 -8.47
N ALA A 216 -46.58 -0.88 -9.50
CA ALA A 216 -46.61 -1.64 -10.75
C ALA A 216 -45.31 -1.49 -11.57
N GLY A 217 -45.04 -2.40 -12.51
CA GLY A 217 -43.86 -2.37 -13.37
C GLY A 217 -43.25 -3.76 -13.52
N ARG A 218 -41.93 -3.83 -13.77
CA ARG A 218 -41.19 -5.10 -13.85
C ARG A 218 -41.29 -5.90 -12.56
N SER A 219 -41.07 -7.21 -12.69
CA SER A 219 -41.01 -8.15 -11.58
C SER A 219 -39.89 -7.79 -10.60
N THR A 220 -40.16 -7.94 -9.31
CA THR A 220 -39.25 -7.63 -8.21
C THR A 220 -38.93 -8.90 -7.42
N VAL A 221 -37.87 -8.86 -6.63
CA VAL A 221 -37.60 -9.91 -5.64
C VAL A 221 -38.75 -10.01 -4.63
N THR A 222 -39.03 -11.22 -4.14
CA THR A 222 -39.99 -11.39 -3.03
C THR A 222 -39.32 -11.11 -1.69
N TRP A 223 -40.12 -10.92 -0.63
CA TRP A 223 -39.60 -10.81 0.73
C TRP A 223 -38.82 -12.05 1.17
N GLU A 224 -39.22 -13.25 0.75
CA GLU A 224 -38.48 -14.49 1.02
C GLU A 224 -37.11 -14.49 0.33
N GLN A 225 -37.04 -14.03 -0.92
CA GLN A 225 -35.79 -13.90 -1.67
C GLN A 225 -34.88 -12.84 -1.05
N ALA A 226 -35.44 -11.70 -0.65
CA ALA A 226 -34.70 -10.66 0.06
C ALA A 226 -34.15 -11.15 1.41
N LYS A 227 -34.92 -11.94 2.17
CA LYS A 227 -34.47 -12.59 3.42
C LYS A 227 -33.34 -13.58 3.18
N GLU A 228 -33.40 -14.36 2.09
CA GLU A 228 -32.34 -15.29 1.73
C GLU A 228 -31.05 -14.56 1.39
N MET A 229 -31.12 -13.53 0.52
CA MET A 229 -29.95 -12.72 0.18
C MET A 229 -29.37 -12.02 1.41
N ALA A 230 -30.21 -11.42 2.26
CA ALA A 230 -29.78 -10.71 3.48
C ALA A 230 -29.10 -11.61 4.52
N ALA A 231 -29.30 -12.93 4.47
CA ALA A 231 -28.64 -13.87 5.36
C ALA A 231 -27.23 -14.26 4.88
N ASP A 232 -26.87 -13.92 3.64
CA ASP A 232 -25.56 -14.20 3.05
C ASP A 232 -24.57 -13.08 3.42
N PRO A 233 -23.40 -13.39 4.01
CA PRO A 233 -22.42 -12.38 4.41
C PRO A 233 -21.84 -11.58 3.23
N LEU A 234 -22.00 -12.04 1.98
CA LEU A 234 -21.62 -11.27 0.80
C LEU A 234 -22.55 -10.07 0.55
N ILE A 235 -23.77 -10.10 1.08
CA ILE A 235 -24.82 -9.19 0.67
C ILE A 235 -25.12 -8.14 1.73
N THR A 236 -25.07 -6.87 1.31
CA THR A 236 -25.59 -5.74 2.07
C THR A 236 -26.94 -5.32 1.50
N ILE A 237 -27.96 -5.17 2.35
CA ILE A 237 -29.24 -4.56 1.95
C ILE A 237 -29.24 -3.09 2.36
N ALA A 238 -29.51 -2.21 1.38
CA ALA A 238 -29.71 -0.78 1.59
C ALA A 238 -31.18 -0.41 1.33
N ALA A 239 -31.66 0.65 1.98
CA ALA A 239 -32.99 1.18 1.72
C ALA A 239 -32.98 2.11 0.50
N HIS A 240 -34.04 2.04 -0.31
CA HIS A 240 -34.18 2.86 -1.52
C HIS A 240 -35.51 3.64 -1.54
N SER A 241 -35.94 4.15 -0.39
CA SER A 241 -37.26 4.73 -0.11
C SER A 241 -38.42 3.72 -0.08
N VAL A 242 -39.67 4.18 0.08
CA VAL A 242 -40.86 3.32 0.08
C VAL A 242 -41.41 3.20 -1.34
N MET A 243 -41.71 4.33 -1.98
CA MET A 243 -42.41 4.39 -3.28
C MET A 243 -41.52 4.79 -4.45
N HIS A 244 -40.23 5.04 -4.21
CA HIS A 244 -39.27 5.50 -5.21
C HIS A 244 -39.75 6.78 -5.94
N PRO A 245 -39.96 7.89 -5.22
CA PRO A 245 -40.29 9.17 -5.84
C PRO A 245 -39.13 9.62 -6.75
N SER A 246 -39.45 10.15 -7.92
CA SER A 246 -38.43 10.61 -8.88
C SER A 246 -37.55 11.75 -8.35
N ASP A 247 -38.01 12.45 -7.31
CA ASP A 247 -37.25 13.50 -6.64
C ASP A 247 -37.73 13.67 -5.18
N LEU A 248 -36.92 13.30 -4.21
CA LEU A 248 -37.23 13.44 -2.78
C LEU A 248 -37.36 14.92 -2.36
N ARG A 249 -36.73 15.86 -3.08
CA ARG A 249 -36.72 17.27 -2.74
C ARG A 249 -38.09 17.93 -2.94
N GLU A 250 -38.93 17.36 -3.82
CA GLU A 250 -40.27 17.87 -4.13
C GLU A 250 -41.32 17.48 -3.07
N LEU A 251 -40.98 16.55 -2.18
CA LEU A 251 -41.89 16.08 -1.14
C LEU A 251 -41.98 17.06 0.04
N ASP A 252 -43.17 17.17 0.62
CA ASP A 252 -43.33 17.79 1.93
C ASP A 252 -42.63 16.95 3.03
N ASP A 253 -42.40 17.55 4.20
CA ASP A 253 -41.63 16.90 5.27
C ASP A 253 -42.27 15.60 5.76
N ALA A 254 -43.61 15.50 5.76
CA ALA A 254 -44.30 14.31 6.21
C ALA A 254 -44.22 13.16 5.19
N ALA A 255 -44.25 13.47 3.90
CA ALA A 255 -44.01 12.50 2.84
C ALA A 255 -42.54 12.06 2.82
N LEU A 256 -41.59 12.99 2.88
CA LEU A 256 -40.16 12.68 2.94
C LEU A 256 -39.81 11.77 4.13
N GLN A 257 -40.30 12.11 5.32
CA GLN A 257 -40.08 11.28 6.51
C GLN A 257 -40.67 9.88 6.36
N ARG A 258 -41.85 9.72 5.74
CA ARG A 258 -42.38 8.38 5.45
C ARG A 258 -41.49 7.62 4.48
N GLU A 259 -41.10 8.23 3.36
CA GLU A 259 -40.23 7.58 2.38
C GLU A 259 -38.92 7.08 2.99
N VAL A 260 -38.31 7.86 3.90
CA VAL A 260 -37.01 7.55 4.48
C VAL A 260 -37.09 6.64 5.71
N VAL A 261 -38.00 6.92 6.66
CA VAL A 261 -38.09 6.20 7.93
C VAL A 261 -38.88 4.91 7.80
N GLU A 262 -40.01 4.92 7.07
CA GLU A 262 -40.86 3.74 6.94
C GLU A 262 -40.17 2.65 6.12
N SER A 263 -39.39 3.02 5.09
CA SER A 263 -38.59 2.07 4.32
C SER A 263 -37.56 1.33 5.21
N LYS A 264 -36.86 2.06 6.09
CA LYS A 264 -35.97 1.47 7.09
C LYS A 264 -36.71 0.47 7.97
N GLN A 265 -37.78 0.93 8.63
CA GLN A 265 -38.53 0.14 9.60
C GLN A 265 -39.13 -1.11 8.95
N ARG A 266 -39.63 -0.98 7.72
CA ARG A 266 -40.23 -2.08 6.97
C ARG A 266 -39.18 -3.14 6.61
N LEU A 267 -38.02 -2.72 6.10
CA LEU A 267 -36.90 -3.64 5.82
C LEU A 267 -36.38 -4.30 7.10
N GLU A 268 -36.15 -3.55 8.18
CA GLU A 268 -35.68 -4.11 9.45
C GLU A 268 -36.69 -5.10 10.05
N ALA A 269 -37.99 -4.81 9.97
CA ALA A 269 -39.05 -5.68 10.47
C ALA A 269 -39.16 -6.98 9.68
N GLU A 270 -39.02 -6.94 8.36
CA GLU A 270 -39.07 -8.12 7.52
C GLU A 270 -37.78 -8.93 7.58
N LEU A 271 -36.62 -8.28 7.48
CA LEU A 271 -35.33 -8.98 7.36
C LEU A 271 -34.71 -9.36 8.71
N GLY A 272 -35.10 -8.70 9.81
CA GLY A 272 -34.58 -8.96 11.15
C GLY A 272 -33.12 -8.53 11.34
N ILE A 273 -32.60 -7.67 10.46
CA ILE A 273 -31.25 -7.09 10.50
C ILE A 273 -31.35 -5.56 10.54
N PRO A 274 -30.36 -4.84 11.10
CA PRO A 274 -30.32 -3.39 11.02
C PRO A 274 -30.06 -2.93 9.58
N ILE A 275 -30.76 -1.87 9.14
CA ILE A 275 -30.53 -1.27 7.81
C ILE A 275 -29.73 0.00 7.97
N ARG A 276 -28.45 -0.08 7.59
CA ARG A 276 -27.45 0.96 7.85
C ARG A 276 -27.34 1.98 6.73
N TYR A 277 -27.66 1.62 5.49
CA TYR A 277 -27.37 2.44 4.32
C TYR A 277 -28.62 2.81 3.53
N PHE A 278 -28.56 3.97 2.87
CA PHE A 278 -29.61 4.49 2.02
C PHE A 278 -29.09 4.75 0.60
N THR A 279 -29.95 4.65 -0.40
CA THR A 279 -29.65 5.07 -1.78
C THR A 279 -30.73 6.04 -2.21
N TYR A 280 -30.34 7.24 -2.69
CA TYR A 280 -31.33 8.23 -3.13
C TYR A 280 -31.94 7.82 -4.49
N PRO A 281 -33.29 7.78 -4.61
CA PRO A 281 -33.96 7.64 -5.90
C PRO A 281 -33.46 8.67 -6.91
N GLU A 282 -33.03 8.20 -8.09
CA GLU A 282 -32.42 9.01 -9.16
C GLU A 282 -31.23 9.90 -8.72
N GLY A 283 -30.61 9.63 -7.55
CA GLY A 283 -29.52 10.43 -7.00
C GLY A 283 -29.91 11.85 -6.55
N LYS A 284 -31.20 12.19 -6.52
CA LYS A 284 -31.64 13.56 -6.23
C LYS A 284 -31.84 13.77 -4.73
N TYR A 285 -31.02 14.64 -4.17
CA TYR A 285 -31.08 15.04 -2.77
C TYR A 285 -30.65 16.52 -2.61
N ASP A 286 -30.95 17.08 -1.45
CA ASP A 286 -30.44 18.35 -0.95
C ASP A 286 -30.14 18.22 0.56
N GLU A 287 -29.70 19.29 1.21
CA GLU A 287 -29.40 19.30 2.65
C GLU A 287 -30.59 18.84 3.51
N ARG A 288 -31.83 19.16 3.10
CA ARG A 288 -33.05 18.75 3.82
C ARG A 288 -33.28 17.25 3.70
N VAL A 289 -33.10 16.69 2.51
CA VAL A 289 -33.23 15.25 2.26
C VAL A 289 -32.11 14.49 2.99
N ALA A 290 -30.86 14.96 2.93
CA ALA A 290 -29.74 14.36 3.65
C ALA A 290 -29.95 14.40 5.17
N ALA A 291 -30.50 15.50 5.71
CA ALA A 291 -30.87 15.60 7.11
C ALA A 291 -31.97 14.59 7.51
N ALA A 292 -32.96 14.34 6.65
CA ALA A 292 -33.97 13.31 6.91
C ALA A 292 -33.36 11.90 6.94
N VAL A 293 -32.41 11.60 6.05
CA VAL A 293 -31.66 10.33 6.04
C VAL A 293 -30.79 10.20 7.30
N ALA A 294 -30.11 11.28 7.69
CA ALA A 294 -29.34 11.35 8.92
C ALA A 294 -30.21 11.07 10.17
N ASP A 295 -31.34 11.76 10.29
CA ASP A 295 -32.26 11.66 11.43
C ASP A 295 -32.94 10.28 11.51
N ALA A 296 -33.12 9.60 10.38
CA ALA A 296 -33.57 8.21 10.32
C ALA A 296 -32.49 7.19 10.77
N GLY A 297 -31.28 7.66 11.07
CA GLY A 297 -30.18 6.86 11.61
C GLY A 297 -29.48 6.00 10.57
N TYR A 298 -29.46 6.41 9.30
CA TYR A 298 -28.59 5.80 8.30
C TYR A 298 -27.15 6.30 8.49
N ASP A 299 -26.18 5.40 8.34
CA ASP A 299 -24.77 5.65 8.53
C ASP A 299 -24.11 6.33 7.32
N ALA A 300 -24.57 5.99 6.10
CA ALA A 300 -24.10 6.54 4.85
C ALA A 300 -25.17 6.42 3.76
N ALA A 301 -25.03 7.21 2.70
CA ALA A 301 -25.94 7.17 1.56
C ALA A 301 -25.23 7.27 0.21
N LEU A 302 -25.75 6.52 -0.77
CA LEU A 302 -25.30 6.49 -2.15
C LEU A 302 -26.12 7.45 -3.01
N THR A 303 -25.43 8.18 -3.90
CA THR A 303 -26.04 9.09 -4.86
C THR A 303 -25.60 8.80 -6.30
N MET A 304 -26.11 9.56 -7.26
CA MET A 304 -25.64 9.55 -8.65
C MET A 304 -25.85 10.94 -9.27
N SER A 305 -25.13 11.24 -10.34
CA SER A 305 -25.37 12.41 -11.17
C SER A 305 -25.30 12.03 -12.64
N ASN A 306 -26.13 12.68 -13.45
CA ASN A 306 -26.09 12.52 -14.90
C ASN A 306 -24.95 13.34 -15.54
N ASP A 307 -24.42 14.32 -14.81
CA ASP A 307 -23.45 15.29 -15.33
C ASP A 307 -22.03 15.03 -14.80
N ALA A 308 -21.91 14.31 -13.67
CA ALA A 308 -20.64 14.04 -13.02
C ALA A 308 -20.63 12.66 -12.35
N GLU A 309 -19.49 11.99 -12.39
CA GLU A 309 -19.23 10.74 -11.69
C GLU A 309 -17.89 10.87 -10.98
N TRP A 310 -17.81 10.42 -9.74
CA TRP A 310 -16.64 10.60 -8.88
C TRP A 310 -16.40 9.37 -8.01
N PHE A 311 -15.15 9.18 -7.58
CA PHE A 311 -14.75 8.09 -6.70
C PHE A 311 -15.27 8.31 -5.28
N ALA A 312 -15.44 7.24 -4.49
CA ALA A 312 -16.05 7.35 -3.18
C ALA A 312 -15.32 8.37 -2.26
N GLY A 313 -13.98 8.40 -2.27
CA GLY A 313 -13.15 9.33 -1.49
C GLY A 313 -13.24 10.80 -1.94
N GLU A 314 -13.69 11.05 -3.18
CA GLU A 314 -13.90 12.39 -3.75
C GLU A 314 -15.28 12.97 -3.38
N SER A 315 -16.12 12.20 -2.70
CA SER A 315 -17.46 12.67 -2.28
C SER A 315 -17.35 13.79 -1.24
N ASP A 316 -18.40 14.62 -1.15
CA ASP A 316 -18.46 15.69 -0.15
C ASP A 316 -18.46 15.09 1.27
N ASP A 317 -19.32 14.09 1.50
CA ASP A 317 -19.48 13.41 2.79
C ASP A 317 -20.03 11.96 2.65
N LEU A 318 -20.19 11.28 3.78
CA LEU A 318 -20.74 9.92 3.88
C LEU A 318 -22.22 9.83 3.45
N LEU A 319 -22.96 10.94 3.43
CA LEU A 319 -24.37 10.99 3.04
C LEU A 319 -24.55 11.30 1.55
N SER A 320 -23.47 11.31 0.77
CA SER A 320 -23.46 11.71 -0.64
C SER A 320 -22.44 10.93 -1.48
N ILE A 321 -22.21 9.66 -1.15
CA ILE A 321 -21.18 8.83 -1.79
C ILE A 321 -21.50 8.65 -3.28
N GLY A 322 -20.59 9.08 -4.14
CA GLY A 322 -20.71 9.05 -5.60
C GLY A 322 -20.64 7.65 -6.19
N ARG A 323 -21.24 7.51 -7.37
CA ARG A 323 -21.27 6.26 -8.14
C ARG A 323 -21.02 6.51 -9.62
N PHE A 324 -20.59 5.45 -10.30
CA PHE A 324 -20.43 5.40 -11.75
C PHE A 324 -21.51 4.49 -12.33
N GLY A 325 -22.06 4.88 -13.48
CA GLY A 325 -22.84 3.93 -14.27
C GLY A 325 -21.97 2.75 -14.69
N GLN A 326 -22.54 1.54 -14.69
CA GLN A 326 -21.79 0.31 -15.04
C GLN A 326 -21.04 0.38 -16.38
N SER A 327 -21.49 1.21 -17.33
CA SER A 327 -20.82 1.42 -18.63
C SER A 327 -19.42 2.04 -18.52
N GLN A 328 -19.05 2.55 -17.34
CA GLN A 328 -17.75 3.17 -17.06
C GLN A 328 -16.69 2.18 -16.58
N LEU A 329 -17.00 0.87 -16.52
CA LEU A 329 -16.09 -0.14 -15.98
C LEU A 329 -14.67 -0.03 -16.55
N GLU A 330 -14.52 0.03 -17.88
CA GLU A 330 -13.19 0.15 -18.51
C GLU A 330 -12.47 1.47 -18.21
N ARG A 331 -13.22 2.54 -17.92
CA ARG A 331 -12.65 3.83 -17.52
C ARG A 331 -12.07 3.76 -16.11
N VAL A 332 -12.80 3.15 -15.18
CA VAL A 332 -12.42 3.16 -13.75
C VAL A 332 -11.38 2.10 -13.38
N ILE A 333 -11.23 1.03 -14.17
CA ILE A 333 -10.24 -0.03 -13.92
C ILE A 333 -8.80 0.49 -13.73
N PRO A 334 -8.22 1.30 -14.63
CA PRO A 334 -6.85 1.80 -14.45
C PRO A 334 -6.72 2.81 -13.30
N GLU A 335 -7.84 3.36 -12.85
CA GLU A 335 -7.90 4.42 -11.85
C GLU A 335 -8.15 3.87 -10.43
N ALA A 336 -8.67 2.64 -10.32
CA ALA A 336 -9.01 2.01 -9.06
C ALA A 336 -7.77 1.81 -8.19
N TRP A 337 -7.77 2.43 -7.00
CA TRP A 337 -6.63 2.47 -6.10
C TRP A 337 -7.10 2.48 -4.65
N GLU A 338 -6.51 1.64 -3.81
CA GLU A 338 -6.83 1.46 -2.39
C GLU A 338 -6.43 2.66 -1.50
N GLY A 339 -5.79 3.68 -2.08
CA GLY A 339 -5.11 4.72 -1.32
C GLY A 339 -3.80 4.17 -0.75
N LEU A 340 -3.09 4.96 0.05
CA LEU A 340 -1.82 4.49 0.62
C LEU A 340 -1.98 3.46 1.76
N GLY A 341 -3.18 2.91 1.97
CA GLY A 341 -3.43 1.85 2.96
C GLY A 341 -3.00 2.22 4.38
N MET A 342 -3.06 3.50 4.74
CA MET A 342 -2.48 3.99 5.98
C MET A 342 -3.38 3.66 7.17
N GLU A 343 -3.01 2.66 7.96
CA GLU A 343 -3.32 2.74 9.39
C GLU A 343 -2.65 4.03 9.89
N VAL A 344 -3.45 5.03 10.26
CA VAL A 344 -2.96 6.19 11.00
C VAL A 344 -2.61 5.68 12.39
N VAL A 345 -1.44 5.06 12.52
CA VAL A 345 -0.83 4.85 13.81
C VAL A 345 -0.39 6.24 14.28
N GLY A 346 -0.76 6.60 15.50
CA GLY A 346 -0.44 7.90 16.08
C GLY A 346 1.05 8.24 15.97
N PRO A 347 1.44 9.50 16.25
CA PRO A 347 2.73 10.10 15.86
C PRO A 347 3.99 9.56 16.57
N SER A 348 4.12 8.25 16.81
CA SER A 348 5.26 7.68 17.54
C SER A 348 5.66 6.25 17.15
N THR A 349 5.18 5.65 16.07
CA THR A 349 5.67 4.32 15.64
C THR A 349 6.05 4.32 14.17
N PHE A 350 7.24 3.81 13.87
CA PHE A 350 7.70 3.55 12.52
C PHE A 350 7.33 2.13 12.11
N ASP A 351 6.89 1.97 10.87
CA ASP A 351 6.62 0.67 10.26
C ASP A 351 7.71 0.35 9.23
N PHE A 352 8.75 -0.33 9.70
CA PHE A 352 9.86 -0.81 8.89
C PHE A 352 9.69 -2.26 8.42
N TYR A 353 8.59 -2.90 8.81
CA TYR A 353 8.35 -4.33 8.57
C TYR A 353 7.36 -4.55 7.43
N SER A 354 6.60 -3.52 7.04
CA SER A 354 5.76 -3.59 5.85
C SER A 354 6.54 -4.01 4.60
N PRO A 355 5.99 -4.89 3.76
CA PRO A 355 6.64 -5.30 2.52
C PRO A 355 6.97 -4.09 1.64
N ILE A 356 8.15 -4.13 1.01
CA ILE A 356 8.53 -3.11 0.03
C ILE A 356 7.60 -3.23 -1.18
N ARG A 357 6.93 -2.13 -1.54
CA ARG A 357 6.01 -2.07 -2.67
C ARG A 357 6.31 -0.85 -3.53
N VAL A 358 6.23 -1.04 -4.85
CA VAL A 358 6.17 0.07 -5.79
C VAL A 358 4.73 0.60 -5.76
N VAL A 359 4.56 1.89 -5.50
CA VAL A 359 3.29 2.57 -5.70
C VAL A 359 3.21 2.86 -7.19
N GLU A 360 2.33 2.14 -7.89
CA GLU A 360 2.15 2.32 -9.33
C GLU A 360 1.78 3.78 -9.63
N GLN A 361 2.34 4.29 -10.72
CA GLN A 361 2.42 5.70 -11.12
C GLN A 361 1.24 6.53 -10.61
N LEU A 362 1.51 7.37 -9.61
CA LEU A 362 0.53 8.35 -9.20
C LEU A 362 0.54 9.48 -10.21
N GLU A 363 -0.44 9.46 -11.11
CA GLU A 363 -0.73 10.57 -12.00
C GLU A 363 -1.23 11.75 -11.14
N THR A 364 -0.45 12.83 -11.11
CA THR A 364 -0.84 14.09 -10.46
C THR A 364 -0.94 15.19 -11.51
N GLU A 365 -1.70 16.25 -11.24
CA GLU A 365 -1.85 17.37 -12.18
C GLU A 365 -0.52 18.06 -12.53
N ALA A 366 0.47 18.03 -11.62
CA ALA A 366 1.73 18.74 -11.78
C ALA A 366 2.90 17.87 -12.30
N ALA A 367 3.06 16.63 -11.80
CA ALA A 367 4.06 15.69 -12.32
C ALA A 367 3.79 14.24 -11.85
N PRO A 368 3.89 13.22 -12.71
CA PRO A 368 3.77 11.84 -12.26
C PRO A 368 4.88 11.47 -11.28
N LEU A 369 4.51 10.75 -10.22
CA LEU A 369 5.42 10.28 -9.18
C LEU A 369 5.69 8.78 -9.31
N ALA A 370 6.94 8.38 -9.13
CA ALA A 370 7.31 7.00 -8.88
C ALA A 370 7.76 6.88 -7.43
N LEU A 371 7.02 6.10 -6.63
CA LEU A 371 7.28 5.92 -5.21
C LEU A 371 7.51 4.46 -4.88
N ILE A 372 8.36 4.21 -3.89
CA ILE A 372 8.54 2.89 -3.28
C ILE A 372 8.43 3.08 -1.77
N THR A 373 7.56 2.30 -1.14
CA THR A 373 7.26 2.40 0.29
C THR A 373 7.49 1.07 1.00
N GLY A 374 7.71 1.12 2.31
CA GLY A 374 7.92 -0.03 3.18
C GLY A 374 9.39 -0.42 3.32
N GLY A 375 9.62 -1.54 4.00
CA GLY A 375 10.96 -2.01 4.35
C GLY A 375 11.67 -1.14 5.38
N ARG A 376 12.89 -1.52 5.73
CA ARG A 376 13.72 -0.77 6.68
C ARG A 376 14.70 0.16 5.95
N PRO A 377 14.79 1.43 6.36
CA PRO A 377 15.73 2.37 5.74
C PRO A 377 17.18 2.05 6.11
N ALA A 378 18.08 2.30 5.17
CA ALA A 378 19.52 2.27 5.38
C ALA A 378 20.21 3.25 4.44
N THR A 379 21.45 3.66 4.74
CA THR A 379 22.25 4.39 3.76
C THR A 379 23.55 3.68 3.46
N VAL A 380 24.06 3.96 2.27
CA VAL A 380 25.34 3.44 1.81
C VAL A 380 26.13 4.61 1.24
N HIS A 381 27.32 4.84 1.81
CA HIS A 381 28.32 5.76 1.26
C HIS A 381 29.42 4.94 0.60
N ALA A 382 29.44 4.94 -0.73
CA ALA A 382 30.43 4.26 -1.55
C ALA A 382 31.78 5.00 -1.52
N ASP A 383 32.85 4.26 -1.82
CA ASP A 383 34.21 4.79 -1.90
C ASP A 383 34.46 5.66 -3.15
N SER A 384 33.58 5.56 -4.14
CA SER A 384 33.57 6.35 -5.37
C SER A 384 32.12 6.59 -5.81
N ARG A 385 31.95 7.11 -7.01
CA ARG A 385 30.63 7.29 -7.62
C ARG A 385 30.30 6.13 -8.54
N TYR A 386 29.11 5.58 -8.36
CA TYR A 386 28.60 4.46 -9.14
C TYR A 386 27.17 4.74 -9.58
N GLN A 387 26.70 3.95 -10.55
CA GLN A 387 25.27 3.90 -10.82
C GLN A 387 24.55 3.26 -9.62
N LEU A 388 23.31 3.68 -9.38
CA LEU A 388 22.56 3.23 -8.20
C LEU A 388 22.38 1.70 -8.19
N GLU A 389 22.17 1.12 -9.36
CA GLU A 389 22.06 -0.31 -9.61
C GLU A 389 23.35 -1.06 -9.27
N GLU A 390 24.52 -0.45 -9.52
CA GLU A 390 25.83 -1.05 -9.22
C GLU A 390 26.12 -1.10 -7.72
N ILE A 391 25.65 -0.09 -6.97
CA ILE A 391 25.73 -0.08 -5.51
C ILE A 391 24.73 -1.09 -4.94
N LEU A 392 23.47 -1.05 -5.41
CA LEU A 392 22.40 -1.93 -4.95
C LEU A 392 22.75 -3.41 -5.11
N ALA A 393 23.35 -3.80 -6.25
CA ALA A 393 23.76 -5.17 -6.54
C ALA A 393 24.81 -5.75 -5.56
N ARG A 394 25.45 -4.91 -4.75
CA ARG A 394 26.41 -5.29 -3.71
C ARG A 394 25.81 -5.30 -2.31
N THR A 395 24.50 -5.08 -2.22
CA THR A 395 23.72 -5.04 -0.99
C THR A 395 22.59 -6.07 -1.06
N ASN A 396 21.92 -6.26 0.06
CA ASN A 396 20.66 -6.99 0.17
C ASN A 396 19.42 -6.09 0.09
N ALA A 397 19.60 -4.80 -0.25
CA ALA A 397 18.47 -3.91 -0.43
C ALA A 397 17.70 -4.25 -1.71
N ILE A 398 16.38 -4.07 -1.64
CA ILE A 398 15.47 -4.34 -2.76
C ILE A 398 15.23 -3.08 -3.57
N ALA A 399 15.28 -1.91 -2.93
CA ALA A 399 15.04 -0.64 -3.57
C ALA A 399 15.99 0.44 -3.08
N ALA A 400 16.23 1.46 -3.90
CA ALA A 400 17.03 2.60 -3.51
C ALA A 400 16.70 3.84 -4.33
N VAL A 401 17.03 5.00 -3.75
CA VAL A 401 17.10 6.32 -4.42
C VAL A 401 18.50 6.88 -4.19
N ASP A 402 18.95 7.76 -5.08
CA ASP A 402 20.15 8.56 -4.81
C ASP A 402 20.01 9.33 -3.49
N GLY A 403 21.10 9.42 -2.75
CA GLY A 403 21.11 10.10 -1.47
C GLY A 403 21.51 11.57 -1.57
N ALA A 404 21.90 12.15 -0.43
CA ALA A 404 22.17 13.58 -0.32
C ALA A 404 23.29 14.16 -1.22
N PHE A 405 23.19 15.48 -1.40
CA PHE A 405 24.12 16.36 -2.11
C PHE A 405 25.60 16.15 -1.75
N PHE A 406 26.42 16.12 -2.79
CA PHE A 406 27.88 15.96 -2.73
C PHE A 406 28.59 17.16 -3.35
N ASN A 407 29.89 17.33 -3.06
CA ASN A 407 30.65 18.48 -3.54
C ASN A 407 30.80 18.43 -5.07
N LEU A 408 29.97 19.21 -5.78
CA LEU A 408 29.91 19.27 -7.25
C LEU A 408 31.10 20.00 -7.88
N ARG A 409 31.99 20.63 -7.10
CA ARG A 409 33.18 21.31 -7.65
C ARG A 409 34.06 20.36 -8.47
N TYR A 410 33.98 19.06 -8.17
CA TYR A 410 34.73 18.00 -8.84
C TYR A 410 33.76 16.83 -9.08
N LEU A 411 33.49 16.49 -10.35
CA LEU A 411 32.54 15.43 -10.73
C LEU A 411 33.01 14.03 -10.32
N ASP A 412 34.27 13.89 -9.93
CA ASP A 412 34.92 12.71 -9.38
C ASP A 412 35.01 12.72 -7.83
N SER A 413 34.51 13.77 -7.17
CA SER A 413 34.48 13.84 -5.70
C SER A 413 33.51 12.83 -5.10
N ASN A 414 33.96 12.05 -4.13
CA ASN A 414 33.17 11.18 -3.27
C ASN A 414 32.79 11.84 -1.92
N VAL A 415 33.08 13.14 -1.77
CA VAL A 415 32.88 13.90 -0.53
C VAL A 415 31.46 14.48 -0.46
N MET A 416 30.74 14.12 0.59
CA MET A 416 29.40 14.65 0.91
C MET A 416 29.46 16.12 1.36
N ILE A 417 28.42 16.90 1.07
CA ILE A 417 28.25 18.24 1.62
C ILE A 417 27.57 18.08 2.99
N GLY A 418 28.38 18.04 4.05
CA GLY A 418 27.94 17.82 5.42
C GLY A 418 28.50 16.51 6.01
N PRO A 419 28.25 16.26 7.30
CA PRO A 419 28.66 15.01 7.94
C PRO A 419 27.87 13.82 7.39
N VAL A 420 28.50 12.66 7.35
CA VAL A 420 27.86 11.40 7.01
C VAL A 420 28.25 10.31 8.01
N LEU A 421 27.26 9.54 8.43
CA LEU A 421 27.41 8.25 9.09
C LEU A 421 26.65 7.25 8.24
N SER A 422 27.26 6.11 7.94
CA SER A 422 26.60 5.01 7.24
C SER A 422 26.82 3.73 8.01
N GLN A 423 25.76 2.96 8.20
CA GLN A 423 25.85 1.69 8.87
C GLN A 423 26.66 0.66 8.05
N ALA A 424 26.76 0.86 6.73
CA ALA A 424 27.58 0.01 5.86
C ALA A 424 29.08 0.20 6.13
N THR A 425 29.53 1.42 6.45
CA THR A 425 30.95 1.73 6.69
C THR A 425 31.30 1.81 8.17
N GLN A 426 30.30 1.95 9.06
CA GLN A 426 30.45 2.14 10.51
C GLN A 426 31.39 3.31 10.87
N THR A 427 31.53 4.28 9.95
CA THR A 427 32.48 5.38 10.07
C THR A 427 31.74 6.71 9.97
N PHE A 428 31.95 7.58 10.96
CA PHE A 428 31.52 8.97 10.90
C PHE A 428 32.55 9.81 10.15
N VAL A 429 32.14 10.47 9.07
CA VAL A 429 32.96 11.39 8.29
C VAL A 429 32.42 12.80 8.50
N PRO A 430 33.17 13.72 9.15
CA PRO A 430 32.74 15.10 9.31
C PRO A 430 32.69 15.83 7.97
N GLY A 431 31.74 16.75 7.84
CA GLY A 431 31.67 17.66 6.69
C GLY A 431 32.78 18.71 6.71
N ASN A 432 32.98 19.36 5.57
CA ASN A 432 33.97 20.43 5.43
C ASN A 432 33.61 21.63 6.33
N PRO A 433 34.51 22.04 7.27
CA PRO A 433 34.23 23.14 8.19
C PRO A 433 33.86 24.48 7.51
N SER A 434 34.33 24.74 6.29
CA SER A 434 33.99 25.97 5.57
C SER A 434 32.62 25.90 4.87
N GLU A 435 32.11 24.71 4.59
CA GLU A 435 30.85 24.50 3.87
C GLU A 435 29.68 24.23 4.83
N ASN A 436 29.94 23.60 5.98
CA ASN A 436 28.89 23.25 6.95
C ASN A 436 28.00 24.43 7.41
N PRO A 437 28.53 25.65 7.66
CA PRO A 437 27.67 26.78 8.03
C PRO A 437 26.64 27.16 6.94
N LEU A 438 26.87 26.77 5.67
CA LEU A 438 25.92 27.00 4.57
C LEU A 438 24.75 25.99 4.57
N LEU A 439 24.80 25.01 5.46
CA LEU A 439 23.82 23.92 5.58
C LEU A 439 22.92 24.09 6.81
N ASP A 440 23.18 25.08 7.66
CA ASP A 440 22.37 25.30 8.87
C ASP A 440 20.87 25.42 8.51
N GLY A 441 20.04 24.71 9.27
CA GLY A 441 18.60 24.64 9.08
C GLY A 441 18.11 23.60 8.06
N ARG A 442 18.98 23.05 7.20
CA ARG A 442 18.62 21.95 6.28
C ARG A 442 18.26 20.68 7.05
N PRO A 443 17.48 19.76 6.47
CA PRO A 443 17.12 18.52 7.14
C PRO A 443 18.35 17.63 7.34
N LEU A 444 18.71 17.36 8.60
CA LEU A 444 19.58 16.27 9.00
C LEU A 444 18.70 15.06 9.28
N ALA A 445 18.87 14.00 8.50
CA ALA A 445 18.26 12.71 8.79
C ALA A 445 19.16 11.90 9.70
N LEU A 446 18.55 11.30 10.73
CA LEU A 446 19.13 10.34 11.65
C LEU A 446 18.27 9.07 11.57
N ILE A 447 18.90 7.92 11.40
CA ILE A 447 18.23 6.63 11.25
C ILE A 447 18.81 5.67 12.28
N SER A 448 17.93 4.94 12.97
CA SER A 448 18.27 3.79 13.81
C SER A 448 17.58 2.52 13.28
N ALA A 449 17.64 1.44 14.06
CA ALA A 449 16.97 0.20 13.70
C ALA A 449 15.42 0.29 13.71
N ASP A 450 14.86 1.26 14.43
CA ASP A 450 13.43 1.39 14.74
C ASP A 450 12.88 2.82 14.68
N GLU A 451 13.73 3.83 14.44
CA GLU A 451 13.35 5.24 14.39
C GLU A 451 14.02 6.00 13.23
N VAL A 452 13.32 6.99 12.68
CA VAL A 452 13.90 8.04 11.82
C VAL A 452 13.58 9.41 12.40
N LYS A 453 14.60 10.27 12.58
CA LYS A 453 14.40 11.68 12.90
C LYS A 453 14.88 12.56 11.76
N PHE A 454 14.08 13.56 11.43
CA PHE A 454 14.53 14.70 10.65
C PHE A 454 14.61 15.89 11.60
N ILE A 455 15.79 16.49 11.72
CA ILE A 455 16.01 17.67 12.55
C ILE A 455 16.71 18.77 11.76
N PRO A 456 16.58 20.05 12.13
CA PRO A 456 17.39 21.09 11.53
C PRO A 456 18.88 20.86 11.81
N PHE A 457 19.70 20.89 10.77
CA PHE A 457 21.15 20.80 10.92
C PHE A 457 21.71 22.05 11.62
N ASP A 458 22.60 21.84 12.58
CA ASP A 458 23.39 22.87 13.26
C ASP A 458 24.86 22.45 13.16
N HIS A 459 25.67 23.20 12.41
CA HIS A 459 27.06 22.85 12.19
C HIS A 459 27.91 22.83 13.48
N SER A 460 27.51 23.58 14.51
CA SER A 460 28.26 23.69 15.77
C SER A 460 28.08 22.45 16.65
N GLU A 461 26.92 21.79 16.53
CA GLU A 461 26.58 20.60 17.30
C GLU A 461 26.75 19.32 16.47
N HIS A 462 26.20 19.27 15.25
CA HIS A 462 25.99 18.03 14.49
C HIS A 462 27.16 17.58 13.59
N ASN A 463 28.29 18.29 13.59
CA ASN A 463 29.47 17.89 12.81
C ASN A 463 30.41 16.92 13.57
N THR A 464 29.91 16.25 14.60
CA THR A 464 30.65 15.21 15.33
C THR A 464 29.75 14.02 15.61
N LEU A 465 30.33 12.83 15.72
CA LEU A 465 29.59 11.63 16.12
C LEU A 465 28.85 11.83 17.45
N ARG A 466 29.50 12.47 18.43
CA ARG A 466 28.87 12.76 19.72
C ARG A 466 27.64 13.65 19.57
N GLY A 467 27.71 14.66 18.71
CA GLY A 467 26.61 15.60 18.50
C GLY A 467 25.41 14.98 17.81
N ILE A 468 25.61 14.10 16.81
CA ILE A 468 24.48 13.36 16.25
C ILE A 468 23.94 12.32 17.25
N GLN A 469 24.79 11.73 18.09
CA GLN A 469 24.39 10.79 19.14
C GLN A 469 23.65 11.44 20.31
N SER A 470 23.79 12.75 20.53
CA SER A 470 22.96 13.45 21.53
C SER A 470 21.51 13.62 21.06
N GLU A 471 21.27 13.61 19.75
CA GLU A 471 19.93 13.68 19.15
C GLU A 471 19.28 12.29 19.01
N MET A 472 20.10 11.27 18.72
CA MET A 472 19.69 9.86 18.61
C MET A 472 20.85 8.94 19.03
N SER A 473 20.77 8.37 20.24
CA SER A 473 21.91 7.66 20.86
C SER A 473 22.35 6.39 20.12
N ASP A 474 21.42 5.75 19.42
CA ASP A 474 21.57 4.50 18.67
C ASP A 474 21.59 4.74 17.14
N VAL A 475 21.89 5.96 16.71
CA VAL A 475 22.00 6.34 15.30
C VAL A 475 22.97 5.42 14.56
N THR A 476 22.50 4.82 13.47
CA THR A 476 23.28 3.97 12.57
C THR A 476 23.64 4.68 11.28
N ASP A 477 22.80 5.61 10.83
CA ASP A 477 23.03 6.40 9.63
C ASP A 477 22.64 7.86 9.88
N ALA A 478 23.42 8.79 9.33
CA ALA A 478 23.16 10.21 9.41
C ALA A 478 23.64 10.93 8.15
N PHE A 479 22.85 11.86 7.62
CA PHE A 479 23.26 12.70 6.49
C PHE A 479 22.36 13.95 6.36
N VAL A 480 22.88 15.00 5.72
CA VAL A 480 22.15 16.26 5.51
C VAL A 480 21.53 16.29 4.11
N GLY A 481 20.21 16.42 4.03
CA GLY A 481 19.46 16.62 2.78
C GLY A 481 19.58 18.05 2.23
N ALA A 482 19.08 18.25 1.02
CA ALA A 482 19.16 19.53 0.32
C ALA A 482 18.21 20.58 0.92
N ALA A 483 16.95 20.21 1.14
CA ALA A 483 15.90 21.06 1.70
C ALA A 483 14.73 20.23 2.23
N TRP A 484 13.97 20.83 3.15
CA TRP A 484 12.68 20.33 3.58
C TRP A 484 11.66 20.51 2.45
N LEU A 485 10.95 19.45 2.09
CA LEU A 485 9.80 19.49 1.15
C LEU A 485 8.49 19.46 1.94
N VAL A 486 8.40 18.55 2.90
CA VAL A 486 7.32 18.43 3.88
C VAL A 486 7.95 18.29 5.27
N ARG A 487 7.38 18.97 6.26
CA ARG A 487 7.84 18.89 7.65
C ARG A 487 6.65 18.93 8.58
N ASP A 488 6.59 17.97 9.50
CA ASP A 488 5.48 17.88 10.46
C ASP A 488 4.10 17.86 9.78
N GLY A 489 4.02 17.22 8.61
CA GLY A 489 2.83 17.12 7.76
C GLY A 489 2.58 18.33 6.86
N GLU A 490 3.39 19.39 6.93
CA GLU A 490 3.12 20.64 6.21
C GLU A 490 4.10 20.86 5.04
N PRO A 491 3.62 21.24 3.84
CA PRO A 491 4.49 21.58 2.71
C PRO A 491 5.26 22.87 2.99
N GLN A 492 6.45 22.99 2.41
CA GLN A 492 7.36 24.07 2.74
C GLN A 492 7.32 25.20 1.69
N SER A 493 7.17 26.45 2.17
CA SER A 493 7.13 27.64 1.32
C SER A 493 8.46 27.92 0.62
N ALA A 494 8.45 28.66 -0.49
CA ALA A 494 9.65 29.13 -1.19
C ALA A 494 10.71 29.79 -0.27
N ALA A 495 10.27 30.49 0.78
CA ALA A 495 11.18 31.15 1.73
C ALA A 495 12.02 30.16 2.56
N SER A 496 11.55 28.92 2.78
CA SER A 496 12.27 27.90 3.56
C SER A 496 13.51 27.38 2.85
N PHE A 497 13.55 27.46 1.52
CA PHE A 497 14.67 27.00 0.69
C PHE A 497 15.90 27.93 0.78
N GLY A 498 15.73 29.14 1.35
CA GLY A 498 16.82 30.05 1.68
C GLY A 498 17.71 30.37 0.47
N THR A 499 19.00 30.02 0.57
CA THR A 499 19.99 30.24 -0.50
C THR A 499 20.21 29.02 -1.39
N LEU A 500 19.32 28.03 -1.34
CA LEU A 500 19.45 26.85 -2.18
C LEU A 500 19.31 27.24 -3.65
N PHE A 501 20.33 26.91 -4.44
CA PHE A 501 20.34 27.19 -5.86
C PHE A 501 19.30 26.34 -6.61
N ASP A 502 18.56 26.96 -7.54
CA ASP A 502 17.60 26.30 -8.44
C ASP A 502 16.51 25.45 -7.73
N TYR A 503 16.08 25.85 -6.53
CA TYR A 503 14.94 25.21 -5.88
C TYR A 503 13.64 25.41 -6.69
N ASP A 504 13.51 26.54 -7.39
CA ASP A 504 12.39 26.96 -8.22
C ASP A 504 12.50 26.50 -9.69
N ALA A 505 13.62 25.86 -10.06
CA ALA A 505 13.82 25.38 -11.43
C ALA A 505 13.06 24.07 -11.70
N LEU A 506 12.50 23.92 -12.90
CA LEU A 506 11.86 22.67 -13.32
C LEU A 506 12.91 21.57 -13.57
N ARG A 507 12.96 20.59 -12.67
CA ARG A 507 13.94 19.49 -12.71
C ARG A 507 13.29 18.17 -12.30
N HIS A 508 13.92 17.05 -12.67
CA HIS A 508 13.65 15.80 -11.97
C HIS A 508 14.11 15.95 -10.52
N ARG A 509 13.34 15.45 -9.58
CA ARG A 509 13.60 15.58 -8.14
C ARG A 509 13.64 14.20 -7.52
N ALA A 510 14.65 13.95 -6.69
CA ALA A 510 14.72 12.80 -5.82
C ALA A 510 14.40 13.23 -4.39
N PHE A 511 13.62 12.42 -3.69
CA PHE A 511 13.22 12.69 -2.31
C PHE A 511 13.15 11.42 -1.49
N TRP A 512 13.22 11.64 -0.19
CA TRP A 512 13.13 10.62 0.84
C TRP A 512 12.32 11.15 2.01
N GLY A 513 11.48 10.30 2.58
CA GLY A 513 10.64 10.70 3.70
C GLY A 513 10.01 9.55 4.45
N ILE A 514 9.14 9.94 5.38
CA ILE A 514 8.27 9.06 6.15
C ILE A 514 6.84 9.49 5.85
N ASN A 515 5.98 8.55 5.46
CA ASN A 515 4.57 8.83 5.25
C ASN A 515 3.81 8.94 6.59
N ASN A 516 2.55 9.34 6.53
CA ASN A 516 1.68 9.45 7.70
C ASN A 516 1.42 8.10 8.40
N ALA A 517 1.71 6.96 7.76
CA ALA A 517 1.68 5.63 8.36
C ALA A 517 2.99 5.24 9.07
N GLY A 518 4.00 6.13 9.12
CA GLY A 518 5.31 5.84 9.72
C GLY A 518 6.19 4.94 8.85
N GLN A 519 5.82 4.68 7.60
CA GLN A 519 6.61 3.89 6.67
C GLN A 519 7.62 4.76 5.94
N PRO A 520 8.81 4.22 5.62
CA PRO A 520 9.74 4.89 4.76
C PRO A 520 9.27 4.92 3.31
N VAL A 521 9.53 6.05 2.64
CA VAL A 521 9.17 6.25 1.24
C VAL A 521 10.31 6.95 0.50
N ILE A 522 10.87 6.26 -0.49
CA ILE A 522 11.79 6.84 -1.49
C ILE A 522 10.99 7.15 -2.76
N GLY A 523 11.37 8.20 -3.48
CA GLY A 523 10.70 8.50 -4.74
C GLY A 523 11.41 9.50 -5.63
N VAL A 524 10.95 9.53 -6.88
CA VAL A 524 11.38 10.50 -7.88
C VAL A 524 10.21 11.05 -8.67
N THR A 525 10.40 12.23 -9.24
CA THR A 525 9.46 12.80 -10.21
C THR A 525 9.80 12.32 -11.61
N LYS A 526 8.82 11.75 -12.32
CA LYS A 526 8.96 11.38 -13.74
C LYS A 526 8.92 12.61 -14.64
N GLY A 527 8.12 13.60 -14.24
CA GLY A 527 8.11 14.94 -14.82
C GLY A 527 9.14 15.88 -14.19
N ARG A 528 9.30 17.06 -14.79
CA ARG A 528 10.09 18.15 -14.23
C ARG A 528 9.20 19.07 -13.40
N VAL A 529 9.59 19.32 -12.16
CA VAL A 529 8.84 20.14 -11.21
C VAL A 529 9.80 20.99 -10.37
N ASP A 530 9.33 22.11 -9.87
CA ASP A 530 10.04 22.87 -8.85
C ASP A 530 9.84 22.27 -7.45
N SER A 531 10.64 22.69 -6.48
CA SER A 531 10.67 22.07 -5.16
C SER A 531 9.49 22.47 -4.27
N VAL A 532 8.83 23.61 -4.54
CA VAL A 532 7.67 24.07 -3.76
C VAL A 532 6.46 23.25 -4.17
N THR A 533 6.18 23.18 -5.48
CA THR A 533 5.10 22.36 -6.04
C THR A 533 5.28 20.89 -5.67
N LEU A 534 6.52 20.37 -5.67
CA LEU A 534 6.78 19.03 -5.17
C LEU A 534 6.40 18.85 -3.69
N GLY A 535 6.70 19.82 -2.83
CA GLY A 535 6.30 19.77 -1.42
C GLY A 535 4.79 19.67 -1.24
N GLU A 536 4.03 20.46 -2.00
CA GLU A 536 2.56 20.42 -2.01
C GLU A 536 2.05 19.04 -2.46
N LEU A 537 2.58 18.50 -3.55
CA LEU A 537 2.24 17.15 -4.01
C LEU A 537 2.54 16.08 -2.96
N LEU A 538 3.72 16.12 -2.32
CA LEU A 538 4.08 15.12 -1.32
C LEU A 538 3.18 15.21 -0.08
N HIS A 539 2.74 16.42 0.29
CA HIS A 539 1.75 16.61 1.34
C HIS A 539 0.41 15.96 0.96
N GLU A 540 -0.11 16.20 -0.25
CA GLU A 540 -1.36 15.59 -0.74
C GLU A 540 -1.27 14.07 -0.78
N VAL A 541 -0.09 13.54 -1.11
CA VAL A 541 0.22 12.10 -1.11
C VAL A 541 0.53 11.58 0.30
N GLY A 542 0.31 12.37 1.35
CA GLY A 542 0.34 11.88 2.73
C GLY A 542 1.75 11.65 3.29
N PHE A 543 2.74 12.42 2.85
CA PHE A 543 4.02 12.49 3.57
C PHE A 543 3.86 13.21 4.91
N ARG A 544 4.44 12.64 5.96
CA ARG A 544 4.61 13.31 7.26
C ARG A 544 5.83 14.21 7.23
N ASP A 545 6.96 13.64 6.80
CA ASP A 545 8.22 14.34 6.62
C ASP A 545 8.82 13.93 5.29
N ALA A 546 9.33 14.89 4.53
CA ALA A 546 10.02 14.63 3.28
C ALA A 546 11.16 15.64 3.10
N MET A 547 12.30 15.13 2.67
CA MET A 547 13.42 15.97 2.25
C MET A 547 13.82 15.69 0.81
N MET A 548 14.25 16.75 0.14
CA MET A 548 14.90 16.64 -1.15
C MET A 548 16.32 16.13 -0.94
N VAL A 549 16.70 15.08 -1.66
CA VAL A 549 18.03 14.44 -1.51
C VAL A 549 18.95 14.80 -2.66
N ASP A 550 18.41 14.88 -3.89
CA ASP A 550 19.12 15.39 -5.07
C ASP A 550 18.13 16.00 -6.08
N SER A 551 18.66 16.65 -7.11
CA SER A 551 17.89 17.18 -8.22
C SER A 551 18.64 17.17 -9.55
N GLY A 552 17.89 16.95 -10.63
CA GLY A 552 18.35 17.05 -12.01
C GLY A 552 18.99 15.76 -12.52
N ALA A 553 20.18 15.87 -13.11
CA ALA A 553 20.77 14.77 -13.88
C ALA A 553 21.23 13.58 -13.03
N SER A 554 21.25 13.70 -11.70
CA SER A 554 21.63 12.64 -10.77
C SER A 554 20.43 11.89 -10.18
N THR A 555 19.22 12.44 -10.30
CA THR A 555 17.98 11.82 -9.81
C THR A 555 17.83 10.41 -10.37
N SER A 556 17.70 9.43 -9.49
CA SER A 556 17.70 8.01 -9.81
C SER A 556 16.85 7.23 -8.80
N LEU A 557 16.14 6.21 -9.27
CA LEU A 557 15.34 5.33 -8.43
C LEU A 557 15.48 3.92 -8.99
N THR A 558 15.74 2.94 -8.14
CA THR A 558 15.92 1.55 -8.56
C THR A 558 15.05 0.64 -7.71
N TYR A 559 14.41 -0.34 -8.34
CA TYR A 559 13.67 -1.41 -7.69
C TYR A 559 14.08 -2.75 -8.29
N GLN A 560 14.48 -3.71 -7.44
CA GLN A 560 14.93 -5.04 -7.84
C GLN A 560 16.04 -5.04 -8.91
N GLY A 561 16.93 -4.03 -8.86
CA GLY A 561 18.03 -3.86 -9.81
C GLY A 561 17.65 -3.18 -11.12
N GLU A 562 16.38 -2.82 -11.32
CA GLU A 562 15.92 -2.10 -12.51
C GLU A 562 15.74 -0.61 -12.22
N SER A 563 16.24 0.23 -13.12
CA SER A 563 16.04 1.68 -13.04
C SER A 563 14.60 2.04 -13.34
N LEU A 564 14.01 2.86 -12.47
CA LEU A 564 12.69 3.45 -12.65
C LEU A 564 12.77 4.86 -13.27
N VAL A 565 13.91 5.29 -13.79
CA VAL A 565 14.04 6.53 -14.56
C VAL A 565 14.35 6.23 -16.03
N GLU A 566 13.90 7.09 -16.94
CA GLU A 566 13.97 6.84 -18.40
C GLU A 566 15.27 7.37 -19.05
N TYR A 567 16.23 7.80 -18.24
CA TYR A 567 17.52 8.32 -18.67
C TYR A 567 18.63 7.69 -17.83
N VAL A 568 19.88 7.80 -18.29
CA VAL A 568 21.05 7.36 -17.52
C VAL A 568 21.43 8.48 -16.54
N PRO A 569 21.27 8.30 -15.22
CA PRO A 569 21.63 9.30 -14.25
C PRO A 569 23.15 9.45 -14.15
N ARG A 570 23.59 10.58 -13.62
CA ARG A 570 25.00 10.75 -13.23
C ARG A 570 25.28 9.89 -11.99
N PRO A 571 26.42 9.19 -11.95
CA PRO A 571 26.84 8.40 -10.81
C PRO A 571 26.86 9.18 -9.48
N VAL A 572 26.46 8.51 -8.41
CA VAL A 572 26.36 9.07 -7.05
C VAL A 572 27.24 8.27 -6.08
N PRO A 573 27.81 8.92 -5.05
CA PRO A 573 28.57 8.22 -4.03
C PRO A 573 27.71 7.77 -2.85
N HIS A 574 26.44 8.18 -2.78
CA HIS A 574 25.58 7.93 -1.64
C HIS A 574 24.19 7.51 -2.10
N MET A 575 23.60 6.54 -1.43
CA MET A 575 22.23 6.06 -1.67
C MET A 575 21.48 5.84 -0.37
N ILE A 576 20.16 5.98 -0.48
CA ILE A 576 19.20 5.61 0.56
C ILE A 576 18.49 4.35 0.06
N ALA A 577 18.51 3.31 0.88
CA ALA A 577 18.12 1.95 0.52
C ALA A 577 16.97 1.45 1.39
N LEU A 578 16.14 0.57 0.83
CA LEU A 578 15.09 -0.16 1.55
C LEU A 578 15.44 -1.65 1.61
N LEU A 579 15.54 -2.16 2.84
CA LEU A 579 15.83 -3.56 3.16
C LEU A 579 14.53 -4.35 3.41
N PRO A 580 14.45 -5.63 3.01
CA PRO A 580 13.29 -6.48 3.30
C PRO A 580 13.17 -6.84 4.80
N GLU A 581 11.95 -7.21 5.20
CA GLU A 581 11.58 -7.59 6.58
C GLU A 581 12.53 -8.63 7.21
N ALA A 582 12.90 -9.67 6.45
CA ALA A 582 13.65 -10.82 6.96
C ALA A 582 15.15 -10.55 7.24
N GLU A 583 15.70 -9.44 6.74
CA GLU A 583 17.15 -9.15 6.78
C GLU A 583 17.48 -7.90 7.60
N ALA A 584 16.69 -7.63 8.64
CA ALA A 584 16.82 -6.51 9.57
C ALA A 584 18.12 -6.52 10.44
N GLN A 585 19.21 -7.17 10.00
CA GLN A 585 20.55 -7.08 10.60
C GLN A 585 21.54 -6.14 9.88
N GLY A 586 21.07 -5.35 8.90
CA GLY A 586 21.84 -4.25 8.28
C GLY A 586 22.21 -4.54 6.82
N PRO A 587 22.49 -3.51 5.99
CA PRO A 587 23.15 -3.73 4.73
C PRO A 587 24.56 -4.27 5.02
N CYS A 588 24.96 -5.33 4.32
CA CYS A 588 26.30 -5.88 4.52
C CYS A 588 27.36 -4.81 4.19
N PRO A 589 28.46 -4.71 4.97
CA PRO A 589 29.50 -3.74 4.70
C PRO A 589 30.01 -3.94 3.26
N LEU A 590 29.93 -2.88 2.45
CA LEU A 590 30.42 -2.88 1.09
C LEU A 590 31.92 -3.24 1.11
N LYS A 591 32.27 -4.46 0.70
CA LYS A 591 33.65 -4.79 0.33
C LYS A 591 33.79 -4.57 -1.17
N PHE A 592 34.46 -3.49 -1.54
CA PHE A 592 35.06 -3.37 -2.86
C PHE A 592 36.27 -4.30 -2.88
N GLU A 593 36.10 -5.55 -3.32
CA GLU A 593 37.24 -6.26 -3.88
C GLU A 593 37.64 -5.51 -5.15
N ASP A 594 38.94 -5.25 -5.33
CA ASP A 594 39.50 -4.58 -6.50
C ASP A 594 39.03 -5.28 -7.78
N ALA A 595 37.89 -4.84 -8.32
CA ALA A 595 37.45 -5.25 -9.63
C ALA A 595 38.46 -4.67 -10.63
N PRO A 596 38.91 -5.45 -11.63
CA PRO A 596 39.91 -4.98 -12.56
C PRO A 596 39.39 -3.71 -13.23
N ILE A 597 40.22 -2.66 -13.20
CA ILE A 597 40.01 -1.43 -13.95
C ILE A 597 39.75 -1.85 -15.40
N ILE A 598 38.48 -1.79 -15.83
CA ILE A 598 38.18 -1.82 -17.25
C ILE A 598 38.53 -0.41 -17.72
N GLU A 599 39.77 -0.23 -18.18
CA GLU A 599 40.15 0.95 -18.95
C GLU A 599 39.23 0.99 -20.17
N ALA A 600 38.17 1.80 -20.10
CA ALA A 600 37.46 2.22 -21.28
C ALA A 600 38.44 3.07 -22.10
N SER A 601 39.01 2.46 -23.14
CA SER A 601 39.81 3.17 -24.13
C SER A 601 38.92 4.22 -24.79
N TRP A 602 39.08 5.48 -24.39
CA TRP A 602 38.60 6.62 -25.17
C TRP A 602 39.45 6.67 -26.44
N THR A 603 38.93 6.15 -27.53
CA THR A 603 39.44 6.52 -28.85
C THR A 603 38.93 7.91 -29.17
N ASP A 604 39.81 8.90 -29.02
CA ASP A 604 39.67 10.19 -29.66
C ASP A 604 39.45 9.98 -31.17
N THR A 605 38.28 10.38 -31.66
CA THR A 605 38.09 10.68 -33.08
C THR A 605 37.61 12.11 -33.19
N ASN A 606 38.60 12.99 -33.42
CA ASN A 606 38.61 14.34 -34.03
C ASN A 606 37.47 15.32 -33.75
#